data_AF-A0A086JY35-F1
#
_entry.id   AF-A0A086JY35-F1
#
_cell.length_a   1.000
_cell.length_b   1.000
_cell.length_c   1.000
_cell.angle_alpha   90.00
_cell.angle_beta   90.00
_cell.angle_gamma   90.00
#
_symmetry.space_group_name_H-M   'P 1'
#
loop_
_entity.id
_entity.type
_entity.pdbx_description
1 polymer ?
#
loop_
_entity_poly.entity_id
_entity_poly.type
_entity_poly.pdbx_seq_one_letter_code
_entity_poly.pdbx_strand_id
1 'polypeptide(L)'
;MFLLGACVFLLLLVCLALLWFFSTPDGSSPFSTLHRLVFLALPARFLHLLERVCGTRVRRGVEGACFYVFHTNNPIVQIVYLAVMIGGYSQVVLVGYPWIPNAYLGAHHKFIAFGAFVACLATFLVCSLKNPGIIDHTNVDDHVRLYPYDACIYFSDTECSTCRFPKPARSKHCRLCNVCVARFDHHCVWIGNCVGARNHGVFIIFLITHFLTCAYGSVASLSLLLGIIDAQKLLSATYIDPSTGRRSAATWSIIFQYMAGRFGSLIFLAVLFIVFFFLLLGFTAFHLYTAVWRNSTTNESFKYRCMRQVLSSPFSLDDEERNSISSESEGKRGSRAAGCASRKGEKTGEREGETEDEQGRRNAAERGEEEGEQEPAEEKELEGEENEKKEMHPALMTPARAAQHIEKARAKYRRNFLDSVFEVFAFDEWMRETLRLQDEKFANAVAAATRVTQEVVAAVGEKEEKEKKDE
;
A
#
# COMPACT_ATOMS: atom_id res chain seq x y z
N MET A 1 -30.01 6.29 25.03
CA MET A 1 -28.91 7.25 24.77
C MET A 1 -27.67 6.59 24.18
N PHE A 2 -27.22 5.42 24.66
CA PHE A 2 -26.01 4.75 24.17
C PHE A 2 -26.03 4.44 22.66
N LEU A 3 -27.13 3.88 22.12
CA LEU A 3 -27.22 3.57 20.69
C LEU A 3 -27.26 4.82 19.79
N LEU A 4 -27.97 5.86 20.20
CA LEU A 4 -27.98 7.15 19.49
C LEU A 4 -26.57 7.76 19.48
N GLY A 5 -25.86 7.70 20.62
CA GLY A 5 -24.46 8.10 20.71
C GLY A 5 -23.55 7.28 19.79
N ALA A 6 -23.74 5.96 19.73
CA ALA A 6 -22.96 5.07 18.86
C ALA A 6 -23.23 5.32 17.37
N CYS A 7 -24.47 5.55 16.97
CA CYS A 7 -24.83 5.87 15.58
C CYS A 7 -24.33 7.25 15.16
N VAL A 8 -24.46 8.27 16.03
CA VAL A 8 -23.90 9.61 15.79
C VAL A 8 -22.37 9.55 15.70
N PHE A 9 -21.74 8.76 16.57
CA PHE A 9 -20.29 8.54 16.53
C PHE A 9 -19.84 7.85 15.25
N LEU A 10 -20.51 6.78 14.80
CA LEU A 10 -20.21 6.13 13.53
C LEU A 10 -20.42 7.07 12.34
N LEU A 11 -21.52 7.83 12.33
CA LEU A 11 -21.79 8.81 11.29
C LEU A 11 -20.71 9.89 11.26
N LEU A 12 -20.28 10.38 12.42
CA LEU A 12 -19.18 11.33 12.55
C LEU A 12 -17.88 10.72 11.98
N LEU A 13 -17.54 9.48 12.35
CA LEU A 13 -16.36 8.79 11.82
C LEU A 13 -16.41 8.64 10.30
N VAL A 14 -17.57 8.28 9.73
CA VAL A 14 -17.77 8.20 8.28
C VAL A 14 -17.59 9.57 7.64
N CYS A 15 -18.20 10.63 8.19
CA CYS A 15 -18.05 11.99 7.70
C CYS A 15 -16.59 12.48 7.75
N LEU A 16 -15.87 12.17 8.83
CA LEU A 16 -14.44 12.46 8.97
C LEU A 16 -13.61 11.69 7.93
N ALA A 17 -13.88 10.40 7.74
CA ALA A 17 -13.20 9.60 6.72
C ALA A 17 -13.45 10.14 5.31
N LEU A 18 -14.69 10.50 4.97
CA LEU A 18 -15.03 11.11 3.70
C LEU A 18 -14.33 12.46 3.52
N LEU A 19 -14.30 13.30 4.55
CA LEU A 19 -13.57 14.57 4.51
C LEU A 19 -12.06 14.35 4.28
N TRP A 20 -11.47 13.34 4.91
CA TRP A 20 -10.06 12.99 4.72
C TRP A 20 -9.77 12.50 3.29
N PHE A 21 -10.61 11.63 2.74
CA PHE A 21 -10.40 11.03 1.41
C PHE A 21 -10.69 12.00 0.25
N PHE A 22 -11.71 12.84 0.38
CA PHE A 22 -12.21 13.69 -0.72
C PHE A 22 -11.79 15.15 -0.63
N SER A 23 -11.16 15.58 0.46
CA SER A 23 -10.64 16.94 0.60
C SER A 23 -9.12 16.98 0.72
N THR A 24 -8.51 17.98 0.10
CA THR A 24 -7.09 18.30 0.24
C THR A 24 -6.89 19.63 0.97
N PRO A 25 -5.80 19.76 1.75
CA PRO A 25 -5.50 20.99 2.47
C PRO A 25 -5.10 22.16 1.56
N ASP A 26 -4.69 21.87 0.32
CA ASP A 26 -4.08 22.84 -0.60
C ASP A 26 -5.11 23.67 -1.41
N GLY A 27 -6.40 23.43 -1.22
CA GLY A 27 -7.48 24.14 -1.91
C GLY A 27 -8.04 25.36 -1.15
N SER A 28 -8.69 26.26 -1.88
CA SER A 28 -9.48 27.38 -1.34
C SER A 28 -10.94 27.01 -1.05
N SER A 29 -11.35 25.77 -1.31
CA SER A 29 -12.72 25.32 -1.12
C SER A 29 -13.14 25.29 0.37
N PRO A 30 -14.45 25.41 0.69
CA PRO A 30 -14.94 25.23 2.05
C PRO A 30 -14.52 23.88 2.67
N PHE A 31 -14.48 22.82 1.86
CA PHE A 31 -14.00 21.50 2.28
C PHE A 31 -12.53 21.51 2.68
N SER A 32 -11.68 22.20 1.90
CA SER A 32 -10.25 22.36 2.23
C SER A 32 -10.04 23.14 3.53
N THR A 33 -10.86 24.16 3.78
CA THR A 33 -10.86 24.88 5.06
C THR A 33 -11.27 23.98 6.21
N LEU A 34 -12.33 23.17 6.03
CA LEU A 34 -12.78 22.21 7.04
C LEU A 34 -11.72 21.13 7.31
N HIS A 35 -11.04 20.63 6.26
CA HIS A 35 -9.93 19.69 6.40
C HIS A 35 -8.80 20.28 7.25
N ARG A 36 -8.37 21.52 6.96
CA ARG A 36 -7.35 22.22 7.76
C ARG A 36 -7.78 22.40 9.21
N LEU A 37 -9.04 22.76 9.44
CA LEU A 37 -9.56 22.92 10.80
C LEU A 37 -9.52 21.58 11.57
N VAL A 38 -10.07 20.53 10.98
CA VAL A 38 -10.31 19.24 11.64
C VAL A 38 -9.03 18.43 11.83
N PHE A 39 -8.17 18.37 10.81
CA PHE A 39 -7.02 17.46 10.83
C PHE A 39 -5.68 18.12 11.15
N LEU A 40 -5.60 19.46 11.07
CA LEU A 40 -4.37 20.20 11.38
C LEU A 40 -4.57 21.10 12.62
N ALA A 41 -5.55 22.00 12.60
CA ALA A 41 -5.70 23.02 13.63
C ALA A 41 -6.24 22.47 14.96
N LEU A 42 -7.28 21.62 14.94
CA LEU A 42 -7.87 21.04 16.15
C LEU A 42 -6.87 20.14 16.90
N PRO A 43 -6.15 19.20 16.25
CA PRO A 43 -5.12 18.41 16.93
C PRO A 43 -3.98 19.27 17.49
N ALA A 44 -3.53 20.28 16.75
CA ALA A 44 -2.49 21.19 17.23
C ALA A 44 -2.95 22.01 18.46
N ARG A 45 -4.17 22.54 18.43
CA ARG A 45 -4.77 23.25 19.57
C ARG A 45 -4.96 22.33 20.77
N PHE A 46 -5.35 21.08 20.55
CA PHE A 46 -5.48 20.08 21.60
C PHE A 46 -4.12 19.79 22.26
N LEU A 47 -3.06 19.56 21.48
CA LEU A 47 -1.72 19.33 22.01
C LEU A 47 -1.17 20.55 22.76
N HIS A 48 -1.42 21.78 22.27
CA HIS A 48 -1.05 23.00 22.99
C HIS A 48 -1.84 23.19 24.28
N LEU A 49 -3.14 22.88 24.31
CA LEU A 49 -3.94 22.93 25.53
C LEU A 49 -3.45 21.88 26.53
N LEU A 50 -3.18 20.66 26.06
CA LEU A 50 -2.63 19.58 26.87
C LEU A 50 -1.28 19.95 27.47
N GLU A 51 -0.42 20.63 26.72
CA GLU A 51 0.85 21.16 27.22
C GLU A 51 0.65 22.23 28.30
N ARG A 52 -0.32 23.13 28.13
CA ARG A 52 -0.63 24.16 29.14
C ARG A 52 -1.20 23.57 30.43
N VAL A 53 -2.02 22.53 30.35
CA VAL A 53 -2.71 21.93 31.50
C VAL A 53 -1.86 20.87 32.19
N CYS A 54 -1.23 19.99 31.42
CA CYS A 54 -0.55 18.79 31.91
C CYS A 54 0.98 18.84 31.76
N GLY A 55 1.52 19.89 31.14
CA GLY A 55 2.96 20.09 30.94
C GLY A 55 3.53 19.41 29.69
N THR A 56 4.78 19.77 29.39
CA THR A 56 5.51 19.33 28.19
C THR A 56 5.80 17.83 28.16
N ARG A 57 5.98 17.19 29.32
CA ARG A 57 6.22 15.74 29.41
C ARG A 57 5.03 14.93 28.89
N VAL A 58 3.81 15.33 29.26
CA VAL A 58 2.58 14.65 28.81
C VAL A 58 2.37 14.86 27.32
N ARG A 59 2.62 16.07 26.80
CA ARG A 59 2.59 16.34 25.35
C ARG A 59 3.56 15.43 24.60
N ARG A 60 4.83 15.35 25.01
CA ARG A 60 5.83 14.48 24.37
C ARG A 60 5.43 13.00 24.45
N GLY A 61 4.85 12.57 25.57
CA GLY A 61 4.34 11.21 25.73
C GLY A 61 3.21 10.89 24.75
N VAL A 62 2.25 11.82 24.58
CA VAL A 62 1.15 11.67 23.61
C VAL A 62 1.66 11.71 22.17
N GLU A 63 2.56 12.64 21.83
CA GLU A 63 3.18 12.69 20.50
C GLU A 63 3.95 11.40 20.20
N GLY A 64 4.70 10.86 21.18
CA GLY A 64 5.39 9.58 21.07
C GLY A 64 4.44 8.40 20.89
N ALA A 65 3.33 8.36 21.63
CA ALA A 65 2.32 7.33 21.48
C ALA A 65 1.63 7.39 20.11
N CYS A 66 1.25 8.59 19.65
CA CYS A 66 0.72 8.81 18.30
C CYS A 66 1.73 8.38 17.23
N PHE A 67 3.00 8.73 17.41
CA PHE A 67 4.06 8.31 16.49
C PHE A 67 4.19 6.80 16.45
N TYR A 68 4.19 6.12 17.60
CA TYR A 68 4.18 4.67 17.65
C TYR A 68 2.98 4.09 16.88
N VAL A 69 1.76 4.54 17.17
CA VAL A 69 0.53 4.02 16.56
C VAL A 69 0.49 4.23 15.04
N PHE A 70 0.82 5.43 14.56
CA PHE A 70 0.61 5.81 13.16
C PHE A 70 1.85 5.72 12.26
N HIS A 71 3.06 5.74 12.83
CA HIS A 71 4.32 5.84 12.08
C HIS A 71 5.29 4.68 12.31
N THR A 72 4.93 3.68 13.10
CA THR A 72 5.72 2.44 13.26
C THR A 72 4.91 1.21 12.84
N ASN A 73 5.60 0.11 12.53
CA ASN A 73 4.94 -1.17 12.28
C ASN A 73 4.63 -1.86 13.60
N ASN A 74 3.39 -1.76 14.06
CA ASN A 74 2.93 -2.26 15.36
C ASN A 74 1.62 -3.06 15.20
N PRO A 75 1.30 -3.98 16.14
CA PRO A 75 0.17 -4.90 16.02
C PRO A 75 -1.20 -4.31 16.47
N ILE A 76 -1.27 -3.03 16.85
CA ILE A 76 -2.48 -2.47 17.48
C ILE A 76 -3.68 -2.52 16.54
N VAL A 77 -3.51 -2.16 15.28
CA VAL A 77 -4.61 -2.13 14.31
C VAL A 77 -5.16 -3.53 14.04
N GLN A 78 -4.29 -4.53 14.04
CA GLN A 78 -4.60 -5.95 13.85
C GLN A 78 -5.36 -6.48 15.06
N ILE A 79 -4.93 -6.13 16.28
CA ILE A 79 -5.64 -6.47 17.52
C ILE A 79 -7.05 -5.87 17.51
N VAL A 80 -7.19 -4.58 17.14
CA VAL A 80 -8.50 -3.92 17.02
C VAL A 80 -9.37 -4.62 15.97
N TYR A 81 -8.81 -4.91 14.80
CA TYR A 81 -9.50 -5.63 13.73
C TYR A 81 -10.00 -7.01 14.20
N LEU A 82 -9.14 -7.81 14.84
CA LEU A 82 -9.49 -9.13 15.36
C LEU A 82 -10.56 -9.03 16.45
N ALA A 83 -10.46 -8.03 17.34
CA ALA A 83 -11.47 -7.79 18.38
C ALA A 83 -12.83 -7.44 17.77
N VAL A 84 -12.88 -6.60 16.73
CA VAL A 84 -14.12 -6.27 16.02
C VAL A 84 -14.70 -7.49 15.32
N MET A 85 -13.87 -8.28 14.64
CA MET A 85 -14.31 -9.47 13.90
C MET A 85 -14.82 -10.57 14.83
N ILE A 86 -14.04 -10.94 15.86
CA ILE A 86 -14.39 -11.97 16.84
C ILE A 86 -15.57 -11.50 17.70
N GLY A 87 -15.55 -10.24 18.16
CA GLY A 87 -16.64 -9.65 18.93
C GLY A 87 -17.94 -9.58 18.13
N GLY A 88 -17.87 -9.17 16.86
CA GLY A 88 -19.01 -9.15 15.95
C GLY A 88 -19.61 -10.53 15.75
N TYR A 89 -18.78 -11.55 15.49
CA TYR A 89 -19.28 -12.93 15.35
C TYR A 89 -19.86 -13.47 16.67
N SER A 90 -19.17 -13.24 17.78
CA SER A 90 -19.65 -13.63 19.12
C SER A 90 -21.02 -13.01 19.42
N GLN A 91 -21.25 -11.77 19.01
CA GLN A 91 -22.53 -11.10 19.17
C GLN A 91 -23.66 -11.76 18.36
N VAL A 92 -23.36 -12.19 17.13
CA VAL A 92 -24.31 -12.96 16.31
C VAL A 92 -24.63 -14.29 16.97
N VAL A 93 -23.63 -15.00 17.53
CA VAL A 93 -23.83 -16.29 18.20
C VAL A 93 -24.64 -16.14 19.50
N LEU A 94 -24.26 -15.21 20.37
CA LEU A 94 -24.85 -15.07 21.70
C LEU A 94 -26.24 -14.44 21.67
N VAL A 95 -26.44 -13.44 20.80
CA VAL A 95 -27.68 -12.65 20.78
C VAL A 95 -28.53 -12.95 19.55
N GLY A 96 -27.92 -13.24 18.40
CA GLY A 96 -28.64 -13.45 17.14
C GLY A 96 -29.13 -14.88 16.92
N TYR A 97 -28.31 -15.91 17.16
CA TYR A 97 -28.66 -17.31 16.90
C TYR A 97 -29.88 -17.83 17.66
N PRO A 98 -30.22 -17.37 18.87
CA PRO A 98 -31.48 -17.73 19.53
C PRO A 98 -32.73 -17.36 18.72
N TRP A 99 -32.64 -16.39 17.81
CA TRP A 99 -33.73 -15.94 16.93
C TRP A 99 -33.65 -16.55 15.52
N ILE A 100 -32.82 -17.57 15.32
CA ILE A 100 -32.68 -18.29 14.06
C ILE A 100 -32.98 -19.79 14.34
N PRO A 101 -33.88 -20.44 13.58
CA PRO A 101 -34.60 -19.92 12.41
C PRO A 101 -35.77 -18.97 12.76
N ASN A 102 -36.13 -18.13 11.81
CA ASN A 102 -37.33 -17.27 11.85
C ASN A 102 -37.96 -17.18 10.45
N ALA A 103 -39.02 -16.38 10.30
CA ALA A 103 -39.75 -16.21 9.03
C ALA A 103 -38.89 -15.75 7.84
N TYR A 104 -37.78 -15.05 8.09
CA TYR A 104 -36.89 -14.49 7.08
C TYR A 104 -35.54 -15.21 6.97
N LEU A 105 -35.11 -15.95 8.01
CA LEU A 105 -33.82 -16.62 8.06
C LEU A 105 -33.96 -18.10 8.44
N GLY A 106 -33.56 -18.98 7.53
CA GLY A 106 -33.46 -20.41 7.79
C GLY A 106 -32.28 -20.78 8.72
N ALA A 107 -32.31 -21.99 9.27
CA ALA A 107 -31.27 -22.48 10.17
C ALA A 107 -29.87 -22.56 9.51
N HIS A 108 -29.82 -22.72 8.18
CA HIS A 108 -28.58 -22.77 7.40
C HIS A 108 -27.73 -21.50 7.52
N HIS A 109 -28.33 -20.35 7.84
CA HIS A 109 -27.59 -19.10 8.05
C HIS A 109 -26.60 -19.17 9.22
N LYS A 110 -26.80 -20.08 10.20
CA LYS A 110 -25.80 -20.30 11.26
C LYS A 110 -24.48 -20.84 10.68
N PHE A 111 -24.57 -21.82 9.78
CA PHE A 111 -23.41 -22.42 9.12
C PHE A 111 -22.77 -21.46 8.11
N ILE A 112 -23.57 -20.72 7.33
CA ILE A 112 -23.05 -19.71 6.39
C ILE A 112 -22.29 -18.62 7.14
N ALA A 113 -22.86 -18.10 8.25
CA ALA A 113 -22.20 -17.08 9.06
C ALA A 113 -20.87 -17.59 9.66
N PHE A 114 -20.83 -18.84 10.13
CA PHE A 114 -19.58 -19.45 10.61
C PHE A 114 -18.55 -19.60 9.48
N GLY A 115 -18.96 -20.11 8.31
CA GLY A 115 -18.09 -20.22 7.14
C GLY A 115 -17.52 -18.88 6.69
N ALA A 116 -18.34 -17.83 6.66
CA ALA A 116 -17.92 -16.48 6.33
C ALA A 116 -16.91 -15.93 7.35
N PHE A 117 -17.14 -16.14 8.65
CA PHE A 117 -16.19 -15.77 9.71
C PHE A 117 -14.83 -16.47 9.54
N VAL A 118 -14.85 -17.80 9.33
CA VAL A 118 -13.62 -18.58 9.12
C VAL A 118 -12.89 -18.14 7.85
N ALA A 119 -13.61 -17.87 6.76
CA ALA A 119 -13.02 -17.39 5.52
C ALA A 119 -12.36 -16.01 5.69
N CYS A 120 -13.01 -15.07 6.38
CA CYS A 120 -12.42 -13.76 6.71
C CYS A 120 -11.15 -13.91 7.56
N LEU A 121 -11.19 -14.73 8.61
CA LEU A 121 -10.04 -14.97 9.48
C LEU A 121 -8.89 -15.65 8.71
N ALA A 122 -9.18 -16.66 7.91
CA ALA A 122 -8.17 -17.38 7.13
C ALA A 122 -7.50 -16.45 6.11
N THR A 123 -8.28 -15.72 5.33
CA THR A 123 -7.73 -14.77 4.34
C THR A 123 -6.93 -13.65 4.99
N PHE A 124 -7.38 -13.14 6.15
CA PHE A 124 -6.62 -12.19 6.96
C PHE A 124 -5.25 -12.75 7.38
N LEU A 125 -5.22 -13.96 7.95
CA LEU A 125 -3.98 -14.59 8.41
C LEU A 125 -3.02 -14.84 7.26
N VAL A 126 -3.50 -15.37 6.14
CA VAL A 126 -2.66 -15.61 4.96
C VAL A 126 -2.09 -14.29 4.43
N CYS A 127 -2.90 -13.23 4.30
CA CYS A 127 -2.41 -11.92 3.87
C CYS A 127 -1.35 -11.33 4.81
N SER A 128 -1.60 -11.44 6.12
CA SER A 128 -0.73 -10.86 7.16
C SER A 128 0.63 -11.56 7.23
N LEU A 129 0.65 -12.89 7.06
CA LEU A 129 1.85 -13.71 7.24
C LEU A 129 2.63 -13.96 5.93
N LYS A 130 1.99 -13.83 4.76
CA LYS A 130 2.63 -14.15 3.48
C LYS A 130 3.71 -13.13 3.13
N ASN A 131 4.89 -13.62 2.71
CA ASN A 131 5.96 -12.77 2.22
C ASN A 131 5.47 -11.94 1.02
N PRO A 132 5.60 -10.59 1.05
CA PRO A 132 5.10 -9.72 -0.01
C PRO A 132 5.94 -9.73 -1.29
N GLY A 133 7.11 -10.37 -1.28
CA GLY A 133 8.15 -10.26 -2.30
C GLY A 133 9.28 -9.36 -1.82
N ILE A 134 9.83 -9.65 -0.64
CA ILE A 134 10.99 -8.92 -0.09
C ILE A 134 12.20 -9.10 -1.01
N ILE A 135 12.87 -7.99 -1.32
CA ILE A 135 14.09 -7.95 -2.13
C ILE A 135 15.29 -7.81 -1.21
N ASP A 136 16.32 -8.60 -1.46
CA ASP A 136 17.63 -8.56 -0.81
C ASP A 136 18.75 -8.70 -1.84
N HIS A 137 20.01 -8.70 -1.39
CA HIS A 137 21.16 -8.80 -2.27
C HIS A 137 21.26 -10.13 -3.04
N THR A 138 20.56 -11.18 -2.59
CA THR A 138 20.62 -12.51 -3.23
C THR A 138 19.66 -12.62 -4.41
N ASN A 139 18.57 -11.85 -4.42
CA ASN A 139 17.51 -11.94 -5.43
C ASN A 139 17.27 -10.64 -6.22
N VAL A 140 18.03 -9.58 -5.94
CA VAL A 140 17.88 -8.27 -6.61
C VAL A 140 18.04 -8.39 -8.12
N ASP A 141 19.01 -9.15 -8.60
CA ASP A 141 19.31 -9.29 -10.04
C ASP A 141 18.16 -9.96 -10.80
N ASP A 142 17.52 -10.97 -10.20
CA ASP A 142 16.35 -11.63 -10.78
C ASP A 142 15.19 -10.63 -10.92
N HIS A 143 14.98 -9.79 -9.90
CA HIS A 143 13.94 -8.77 -9.94
C HIS A 143 14.24 -7.65 -10.93
N VAL A 144 15.50 -7.26 -11.13
CA VAL A 144 15.93 -6.31 -12.16
C VAL A 144 15.66 -6.87 -13.56
N ARG A 145 15.94 -8.16 -13.78
CA ARG A 145 15.68 -8.84 -15.06
C ARG A 145 14.19 -8.98 -15.36
N LEU A 146 13.38 -9.25 -14.33
CA LEU A 146 11.94 -9.50 -14.48
C LEU A 146 11.14 -8.26 -14.92
N TYR A 147 11.52 -7.08 -14.43
CA TYR A 147 10.82 -5.83 -14.76
C TYR A 147 11.78 -4.85 -15.46
N PRO A 148 11.66 -4.67 -16.79
CA PRO A 148 12.52 -3.73 -17.51
C PRO A 148 12.20 -2.29 -17.11
N TYR A 149 13.23 -1.46 -17.06
CA TYR A 149 13.11 -0.02 -16.85
C TYR A 149 12.44 0.64 -18.06
N ASP A 150 11.58 1.63 -17.82
CA ASP A 150 10.84 2.34 -18.87
C ASP A 150 11.39 3.74 -19.16
N ALA A 151 12.40 4.19 -18.39
CA ALA A 151 12.99 5.53 -18.44
C ALA A 151 11.95 6.68 -18.35
N CYS A 152 10.73 6.37 -17.88
CA CYS A 152 9.65 7.33 -17.69
C CYS A 152 9.37 7.50 -16.19
N ILE A 153 9.13 6.39 -15.50
CA ILE A 153 8.85 6.34 -14.05
C ILE A 153 9.79 5.39 -13.30
N TYR A 154 10.57 4.60 -14.04
CA TYR A 154 11.60 3.68 -13.54
C TYR A 154 12.89 3.85 -14.34
N PHE A 155 13.99 4.14 -13.63
CA PHE A 155 15.31 4.39 -14.20
C PHE A 155 16.32 3.37 -13.64
N SER A 156 17.27 2.95 -14.49
CA SER A 156 18.24 1.89 -14.18
C SER A 156 19.37 2.32 -13.25
N ASP A 157 19.60 3.63 -13.12
CA ASP A 157 20.60 4.27 -12.26
C ASP A 157 20.09 4.53 -10.83
N THR A 158 18.86 4.13 -10.52
CA THR A 158 18.26 4.38 -9.20
C THR A 158 18.62 3.29 -8.22
N GLU A 159 19.25 3.66 -7.10
CA GLU A 159 19.55 2.76 -5.98
C GLU A 159 18.61 3.01 -4.78
N CYS A 160 18.41 1.98 -3.95
CA CYS A 160 17.80 2.19 -2.64
C CYS A 160 18.82 2.73 -1.63
N SER A 161 18.66 3.96 -1.15
CA SER A 161 19.55 4.58 -0.16
C SER A 161 19.69 3.81 1.16
N THR A 162 18.67 3.05 1.55
CA THR A 162 18.66 2.27 2.80
C THR A 162 19.27 0.88 2.60
N CYS A 163 18.83 0.16 1.57
CA CYS A 163 19.23 -1.23 1.35
C CYS A 163 20.50 -1.39 0.49
N ARG A 164 20.96 -0.30 -0.14
CA ARG A 164 22.21 -0.22 -0.90
C ARG A 164 22.37 -1.22 -2.05
N PHE A 165 21.30 -1.35 -2.85
CA PHE A 165 21.30 -2.14 -4.08
C PHE A 165 20.45 -1.48 -5.17
N PRO A 166 20.69 -1.81 -6.46
CA PRO A 166 19.92 -1.27 -7.58
C PRO A 166 18.44 -1.52 -7.39
N LYS A 167 17.60 -0.49 -7.55
CA LYS A 167 16.17 -0.57 -7.28
C LYS A 167 15.45 -1.18 -8.47
N PRO A 168 14.94 -2.42 -8.41
CA PRO A 168 14.24 -3.02 -9.54
C PRO A 168 13.02 -2.19 -9.94
N ALA A 169 12.65 -2.19 -11.22
CA ALA A 169 11.44 -1.50 -11.66
C ALA A 169 10.21 -2.03 -10.90
N ARG A 170 9.25 -1.14 -10.63
CA ARG A 170 8.05 -1.41 -9.81
C ARG A 170 8.31 -1.75 -8.33
N SER A 171 9.55 -1.73 -7.85
CA SER A 171 9.85 -1.91 -6.42
C SER A 171 9.78 -0.62 -5.61
N LYS A 172 9.67 -0.74 -4.29
CA LYS A 172 9.78 0.39 -3.34
C LYS A 172 10.28 -0.09 -1.98
N HIS A 173 11.10 0.75 -1.35
CA HIS A 173 11.46 0.59 0.05
C HIS A 173 10.32 1.05 0.95
N CYS A 174 9.80 0.14 1.78
CA CYS A 174 8.82 0.45 2.80
C CYS A 174 9.53 0.76 4.11
N ARG A 175 9.44 2.03 4.56
CA ARG A 175 10.08 2.48 5.81
C ARG A 175 9.49 1.80 7.05
N LEU A 176 8.20 1.45 7.01
CA LEU A 176 7.52 0.80 8.14
C LEU A 176 8.02 -0.64 8.33
N CYS A 177 8.16 -1.40 7.23
CA CYS A 177 8.70 -2.76 7.28
C CYS A 177 10.24 -2.81 7.19
N ASN A 178 10.89 -1.67 6.91
CA ASN A 178 12.32 -1.53 6.67
C ASN A 178 12.89 -2.51 5.62
N VAL A 179 12.13 -2.73 4.54
CA VAL A 179 12.52 -3.66 3.45
C VAL A 179 12.11 -3.11 2.09
N CYS A 180 12.86 -3.49 1.04
CA CYS A 180 12.42 -3.31 -0.33
C CYS A 180 11.45 -4.43 -0.72
N VAL A 181 10.38 -4.07 -1.42
CA VAL A 181 9.35 -5.03 -1.86
C VAL A 181 9.17 -4.91 -3.37
N ALA A 182 9.19 -6.05 -4.06
CA ALA A 182 8.94 -6.18 -5.49
C ALA A 182 7.47 -5.89 -5.82
N ARG A 183 7.22 -5.22 -6.96
CA ARG A 183 5.89 -4.80 -7.41
C ARG A 183 5.05 -4.21 -6.27
N PHE A 184 5.63 -3.26 -5.54
CA PHE A 184 5.05 -2.71 -4.32
C PHE A 184 3.74 -1.99 -4.62
N ASP A 185 2.68 -2.37 -3.91
CA ASP A 185 1.38 -1.70 -3.97
C ASP A 185 1.25 -0.65 -2.87
N HIS A 186 1.21 -1.09 -1.62
CA HIS A 186 1.16 -0.25 -0.44
C HIS A 186 1.58 -1.04 0.81
N HIS A 187 1.81 -0.32 1.91
CA HIS A 187 1.86 -0.94 3.23
C HIS A 187 0.46 -0.87 3.83
N CYS A 188 -0.11 -2.03 4.18
CA CYS A 188 -1.45 -2.11 4.71
C CYS A 188 -1.39 -2.31 6.23
N VAL A 189 -1.72 -1.26 6.97
CA VAL A 189 -1.75 -1.29 8.44
C VAL A 189 -2.76 -2.29 9.00
N TRP A 190 -3.82 -2.62 8.23
CA TRP A 190 -4.83 -3.58 8.67
C TRP A 190 -4.30 -5.01 8.74
N ILE A 191 -3.40 -5.41 7.84
CA ILE A 191 -2.75 -6.74 7.84
C ILE A 191 -1.34 -6.70 8.45
N GLY A 192 -0.80 -5.52 8.75
CA GLY A 192 0.56 -5.36 9.32
C GLY A 192 1.68 -5.75 8.38
N ASN A 193 1.43 -5.72 7.09
CA ASN A 193 2.35 -6.21 6.07
C ASN A 193 2.25 -5.36 4.81
N CYS A 194 3.32 -5.40 4.01
CA CYS A 194 3.27 -4.85 2.66
C CYS A 194 2.38 -5.70 1.76
N VAL A 195 1.76 -5.07 0.77
CA VAL A 195 1.14 -5.74 -0.36
C VAL A 195 2.06 -5.54 -1.56
N GLY A 196 2.50 -6.65 -2.16
CA GLY A 196 3.50 -6.68 -3.22
C GLY A 196 3.36 -7.90 -4.14
N ALA A 197 4.39 -8.16 -4.93
CA ALA A 197 4.38 -9.18 -5.99
C ALA A 197 3.83 -10.55 -5.55
N ARG A 198 4.19 -11.03 -4.35
CA ARG A 198 3.90 -12.42 -3.93
C ARG A 198 2.61 -12.59 -3.12
N ASN A 199 2.01 -11.52 -2.61
CA ASN A 199 0.79 -11.59 -1.80
C ASN A 199 -0.37 -10.74 -2.33
N HIS A 200 -0.20 -10.00 -3.43
CA HIS A 200 -1.27 -9.16 -4.00
C HIS A 200 -2.54 -9.96 -4.35
N GLY A 201 -2.41 -11.15 -4.96
CA GLY A 201 -3.59 -11.98 -5.29
C GLY A 201 -4.38 -12.41 -4.04
N VAL A 202 -3.68 -12.80 -2.97
CA VAL A 202 -4.32 -13.13 -1.69
C VAL A 202 -4.98 -11.90 -1.08
N PHE A 203 -4.36 -10.72 -1.20
CA PHE A 203 -4.95 -9.46 -0.75
C PHE A 203 -6.27 -9.15 -1.48
N ILE A 204 -6.36 -9.40 -2.78
CA ILE A 204 -7.62 -9.25 -3.53
C ILE A 204 -8.68 -10.23 -3.04
N ILE A 205 -8.32 -11.50 -2.80
CA ILE A 205 -9.24 -12.50 -2.23
C ILE A 205 -9.73 -12.05 -0.85
N PHE A 206 -8.83 -11.58 0.01
CA PHE A 206 -9.17 -11.02 1.32
C PHE A 206 -10.19 -9.89 1.22
N LEU A 207 -10.01 -8.94 0.29
CA LEU A 207 -10.95 -7.84 0.06
C LEU A 207 -12.32 -8.34 -0.41
N ILE A 208 -12.36 -9.25 -1.39
CA ILE A 208 -13.60 -9.82 -1.91
C ILE A 208 -14.34 -10.59 -0.81
N THR A 209 -13.65 -11.44 -0.05
CA THR A 209 -14.23 -12.20 1.06
C THR A 209 -14.84 -11.27 2.11
N HIS A 210 -14.16 -10.19 2.46
CA HIS A 210 -14.69 -9.20 3.42
C HIS A 210 -15.87 -8.43 2.86
N PHE A 211 -15.78 -7.97 1.61
CA PHE A 211 -16.87 -7.29 0.91
C PHE A 211 -18.14 -8.15 0.88
N LEU A 212 -18.02 -9.41 0.45
CA LEU A 212 -19.14 -10.35 0.39
C LEU A 212 -19.69 -10.67 1.78
N THR A 213 -18.83 -10.79 2.79
CA THR A 213 -19.26 -11.01 4.19
C THR A 213 -20.02 -9.81 4.73
N CYS A 214 -19.60 -8.58 4.43
CA CYS A 214 -20.33 -7.37 4.83
C CYS A 214 -21.65 -7.22 4.05
N ALA A 215 -21.70 -7.59 2.77
CA ALA A 215 -22.93 -7.62 1.99
C ALA A 215 -23.94 -8.61 2.57
N TYR A 216 -23.51 -9.86 2.79
CA TYR A 216 -24.30 -10.89 3.44
C TYR A 216 -24.73 -10.48 4.85
N GLY A 217 -23.79 -9.98 5.66
CA GLY A 217 -24.05 -9.53 7.03
C GLY A 217 -25.06 -8.40 7.10
N SER A 218 -25.05 -7.47 6.13
CA SER A 218 -26.04 -6.40 6.02
C SER A 218 -27.45 -6.96 5.79
N VAL A 219 -27.62 -7.85 4.81
CA VAL A 219 -28.92 -8.47 4.52
C VAL A 219 -29.37 -9.35 5.68
N ALA A 220 -28.52 -10.25 6.16
CA ALA A 220 -28.84 -11.19 7.22
C ALA A 220 -29.18 -10.48 8.54
N SER A 221 -28.45 -9.43 8.91
CA SER A 221 -28.74 -8.66 10.14
C SER A 221 -30.06 -7.89 10.05
N LEU A 222 -30.38 -7.30 8.88
CA LEU A 222 -31.69 -6.66 8.66
C LEU A 222 -32.83 -7.70 8.70
N SER A 223 -32.68 -8.84 8.03
CA SER A 223 -33.65 -9.94 8.08
C SER A 223 -33.83 -10.50 9.50
N LEU A 224 -32.77 -10.57 10.29
CA LEU A 224 -32.82 -10.97 11.70
C LEU A 224 -33.65 -9.98 12.53
N LEU A 225 -33.40 -8.67 12.37
CA LEU A 225 -34.16 -7.63 13.08
C LEU A 225 -35.64 -7.65 12.70
N LEU A 226 -35.97 -7.86 11.42
CA LEU A 226 -37.36 -8.04 10.97
C LEU A 226 -37.98 -9.30 11.57
N GLY A 227 -37.23 -10.41 11.62
CA GLY A 227 -37.68 -11.65 12.26
C GLY A 227 -37.98 -11.50 13.76
N ILE A 228 -37.20 -10.69 14.47
CA ILE A 228 -37.46 -10.37 15.88
C ILE A 228 -38.75 -9.56 16.03
N ILE A 229 -38.97 -8.55 15.16
CA ILE A 229 -40.19 -7.73 15.17
C ILE A 229 -41.44 -8.58 14.98
N ASP A 230 -41.38 -9.53 14.03
CA ASP A 230 -42.48 -10.45 13.74
C ASP A 230 -42.70 -11.49 14.85
N ALA A 231 -41.63 -12.14 15.31
CA ALA A 231 -41.70 -13.15 16.38
C ALA A 231 -42.26 -12.59 17.70
N GLN A 232 -41.97 -11.32 18.00
CA GLN A 232 -42.49 -10.63 19.18
C GLN A 232 -43.82 -9.91 18.93
N LYS A 233 -44.39 -10.01 17.71
CA LYS A 233 -45.64 -9.37 17.29
C LYS A 233 -45.68 -7.87 17.62
N LEU A 234 -44.54 -7.18 17.46
CA LEU A 234 -44.40 -5.78 17.90
C LEU A 234 -45.34 -4.82 17.15
N LEU A 235 -45.67 -5.13 15.89
CA LEU A 235 -46.61 -4.33 15.09
C LEU A 235 -48.05 -4.41 15.60
N SER A 236 -48.42 -5.48 16.32
CA SER A 236 -49.77 -5.67 16.87
C SER A 236 -49.82 -5.45 18.39
N ALA A 237 -48.68 -5.15 19.02
CA ALA A 237 -48.60 -4.93 20.45
C ALA A 237 -49.20 -3.58 20.86
N THR A 238 -49.79 -3.54 22.07
CA THR A 238 -50.22 -2.29 22.71
C THR A 238 -49.12 -1.80 23.63
N TYR A 239 -48.68 -0.55 23.44
CA TYR A 239 -47.62 0.06 24.24
C TYR A 239 -48.22 0.98 25.30
N ILE A 240 -47.62 1.00 26.49
CA ILE A 240 -48.06 1.81 27.63
C ILE A 240 -46.92 2.75 28.00
N ASP A 241 -47.19 4.06 28.00
CA ASP A 241 -46.25 5.07 28.49
C ASP A 241 -46.16 4.97 30.03
N PRO A 242 -44.98 4.71 30.62
CA PRO A 242 -44.81 4.59 32.07
C PRO A 242 -45.15 5.88 32.84
N SER A 243 -45.02 7.04 32.21
CA SER A 243 -45.20 8.35 32.85
C SER A 243 -46.66 8.83 32.79
N THR A 244 -47.36 8.57 31.68
CA THR A 244 -48.74 9.04 31.47
C THR A 244 -49.78 7.93 31.56
N GLY A 245 -49.38 6.67 31.57
CA GLY A 245 -50.27 5.50 31.54
C GLY A 245 -51.05 5.34 30.23
N ARG A 246 -50.79 6.19 29.23
CA ARG A 246 -51.53 6.19 27.96
C ARG A 246 -51.18 4.94 27.16
N ARG A 247 -52.23 4.29 26.64
CA ARG A 247 -52.12 3.20 25.68
C ARG A 247 -51.98 3.78 24.28
N SER A 248 -51.00 3.31 23.54
CA SER A 248 -50.77 3.70 22.15
C SER A 248 -50.57 2.47 21.28
N ALA A 249 -51.10 2.55 20.05
CA ALA A 249 -50.84 1.55 19.03
C ALA A 249 -49.35 1.57 18.62
N ALA A 250 -48.88 0.45 18.09
CA ALA A 250 -47.52 0.33 17.60
C ALA A 250 -47.23 1.37 16.52
N THR A 251 -46.30 2.28 16.81
CA THR A 251 -45.74 3.22 15.83
C THR A 251 -44.29 2.84 15.57
N TRP A 252 -43.77 3.06 14.36
CA TRP A 252 -42.38 2.77 14.01
C TRP A 252 -41.35 3.39 14.96
N SER A 253 -41.65 4.58 15.52
CA SER A 253 -40.80 5.23 16.53
C SER A 253 -40.74 4.43 17.85
N ILE A 254 -41.88 3.92 18.33
CA ILE A 254 -41.97 3.12 19.55
C ILE A 254 -41.27 1.77 19.35
N ILE A 255 -41.51 1.11 18.21
CA ILE A 255 -40.84 -0.13 17.85
C ILE A 255 -39.33 0.10 17.78
N PHE A 256 -38.88 1.16 17.13
CA PHE A 256 -37.46 1.49 17.06
C PHE A 256 -36.86 1.74 18.44
N GLN A 257 -37.52 2.48 19.32
CA GLN A 257 -37.06 2.71 20.70
C GLN A 257 -36.97 1.40 21.49
N TYR A 258 -37.97 0.53 21.36
CA TYR A 258 -37.97 -0.80 21.97
C TYR A 258 -36.80 -1.65 21.45
N MET A 259 -36.64 -1.74 20.13
CA MET A 259 -35.57 -2.50 19.47
C MET A 259 -34.20 -1.93 19.82
N ALA A 260 -34.06 -0.60 19.88
CA ALA A 260 -32.84 0.08 20.29
C ALA A 260 -32.49 -0.19 21.76
N GLY A 261 -33.49 -0.26 22.64
CA GLY A 261 -33.31 -0.55 24.06
C GLY A 261 -32.95 -2.01 24.32
N ARG A 262 -33.63 -2.96 23.66
CA ARG A 262 -33.50 -4.40 23.93
C ARG A 262 -32.45 -5.09 23.06
N PHE A 263 -32.33 -4.68 21.80
CA PHE A 263 -31.50 -5.29 20.76
C PHE A 263 -30.54 -4.27 20.11
N GLY A 264 -30.22 -3.19 20.82
CA GLY A 264 -29.38 -2.12 20.28
C GLY A 264 -28.04 -2.59 19.75
N SER A 265 -27.43 -3.61 20.37
CA SER A 265 -26.18 -4.19 19.90
C SER A 265 -26.28 -4.93 18.56
N LEU A 266 -27.43 -5.55 18.25
CA LEU A 266 -27.70 -6.12 16.92
C LEU A 266 -27.92 -5.03 15.87
N ILE A 267 -28.61 -3.94 16.24
CA ILE A 267 -28.78 -2.77 15.36
C ILE A 267 -27.41 -2.15 15.06
N PHE A 268 -26.58 -1.97 16.07
CA PHE A 268 -25.23 -1.46 15.92
C PHE A 268 -24.41 -2.32 14.95
N LEU A 269 -24.47 -3.65 15.10
CA LEU A 269 -23.80 -4.58 14.20
C LEU A 269 -24.34 -4.51 12.77
N ALA A 270 -25.66 -4.36 12.58
CA ALA A 270 -26.26 -4.18 11.26
C ALA A 270 -25.77 -2.91 10.57
N VAL A 271 -25.74 -1.78 11.30
CA VAL A 271 -25.20 -0.50 10.81
C VAL A 271 -23.72 -0.65 10.46
N LEU A 272 -22.94 -1.35 11.29
CA LEU A 272 -21.52 -1.61 11.04
C LEU A 272 -21.33 -2.36 9.72
N PHE A 273 -22.09 -3.44 9.49
CA PHE A 273 -22.02 -4.19 8.22
C PHE A 273 -22.36 -3.33 7.01
N ILE A 274 -23.40 -2.49 7.10
CA ILE A 274 -23.83 -1.61 6.00
C ILE A 274 -22.74 -0.57 5.68
N VAL A 275 -22.19 0.08 6.71
CA VAL A 275 -21.12 1.08 6.52
C VAL A 275 -19.89 0.42 5.89
N PHE A 276 -19.44 -0.71 6.42
CA PHE A 276 -18.27 -1.41 5.88
C PHE A 276 -18.54 -2.00 4.49
N PHE A 277 -19.77 -2.40 4.17
CA PHE A 277 -20.14 -2.84 2.83
C PHE A 277 -19.87 -1.75 1.80
N PHE A 278 -20.32 -0.51 2.02
CA PHE A 278 -20.08 0.59 1.07
C PHE A 278 -18.60 0.98 0.97
N LEU A 279 -17.89 1.01 2.12
CA LEU A 279 -16.46 1.30 2.14
C LEU A 279 -15.65 0.24 1.37
N LEU A 280 -15.92 -1.04 1.64
CA LEU A 280 -15.23 -2.15 1.00
C LEU A 280 -15.64 -2.32 -0.46
N LEU A 281 -16.87 -1.98 -0.85
CA LEU A 281 -17.29 -1.95 -2.25
C LEU A 281 -16.40 -1.00 -3.06
N GLY A 282 -16.27 0.25 -2.59
CA GLY A 282 -15.43 1.24 -3.26
C GLY A 282 -13.95 0.84 -3.29
N PHE A 283 -13.43 0.36 -2.15
CA PHE A 283 -12.02 -0.05 -2.04
C PHE A 283 -11.70 -1.30 -2.90
N THR A 284 -12.57 -2.31 -2.89
CA THR A 284 -12.43 -3.52 -3.72
C THR A 284 -12.54 -3.17 -5.19
N ALA A 285 -13.51 -2.34 -5.58
CA ALA A 285 -13.66 -1.90 -6.97
C ALA A 285 -12.42 -1.13 -7.46
N PHE A 286 -11.84 -0.27 -6.63
CA PHE A 286 -10.60 0.44 -6.96
C PHE A 286 -9.43 -0.53 -7.18
N HIS A 287 -9.22 -1.49 -6.28
CA HIS A 287 -8.14 -2.45 -6.42
C HIS A 287 -8.35 -3.41 -7.60
N LEU A 288 -9.58 -3.82 -7.88
CA LEU A 288 -9.89 -4.60 -9.08
C LEU A 288 -9.60 -3.78 -10.35
N TYR A 289 -9.96 -2.49 -10.37
CA TYR A 289 -9.64 -1.61 -11.50
C TYR A 289 -8.11 -1.45 -11.69
N THR A 290 -7.35 -1.19 -10.64
CA THR A 290 -5.90 -1.00 -10.78
C THR A 290 -5.19 -2.31 -11.12
N ALA A 291 -5.48 -3.39 -10.39
CA ALA A 291 -4.79 -4.66 -10.54
C ALA A 291 -5.23 -5.43 -11.79
N VAL A 292 -6.54 -5.59 -12.01
CA VAL A 292 -7.10 -6.44 -13.07
C VAL A 292 -7.21 -5.68 -14.38
N TRP A 293 -7.72 -4.43 -14.35
CA TRP A 293 -7.99 -3.68 -15.59
C TRP A 293 -6.78 -2.91 -16.14
N ARG A 294 -5.87 -2.47 -15.27
CA ARG A 294 -4.72 -1.62 -15.65
C ARG A 294 -3.37 -2.31 -15.52
N ASN A 295 -3.33 -3.52 -14.94
CA ASN A 295 -2.12 -4.21 -14.50
C ASN A 295 -1.14 -3.29 -13.75
N SER A 296 -1.69 -2.37 -12.95
CA SER A 296 -0.96 -1.32 -12.25
C SER A 296 -1.13 -1.46 -10.75
N THR A 297 -0.13 -1.05 -10.00
CA THR A 297 -0.23 -0.91 -8.54
C THR A 297 -0.86 0.42 -8.14
N THR A 298 -1.33 0.52 -6.91
CA THR A 298 -1.75 1.77 -6.28
C THR A 298 -0.60 2.79 -6.29
N ASN A 299 0.61 2.35 -5.96
CA ASN A 299 1.82 3.19 -6.01
C ASN A 299 2.10 3.73 -7.42
N GLU A 300 1.93 2.92 -8.46
CA GLU A 300 2.03 3.37 -9.86
C GLU A 300 0.95 4.38 -10.22
N SER A 301 -0.29 4.12 -9.80
CA SER A 301 -1.42 5.03 -10.05
C SER A 301 -1.14 6.43 -9.49
N PHE A 302 -0.52 6.52 -8.31
CA PHE A 302 -0.08 7.81 -7.74
C PHE A 302 1.04 8.46 -8.55
N LYS A 303 2.06 7.71 -8.98
CA LYS A 303 3.14 8.24 -9.83
C LYS A 303 2.60 8.79 -11.15
N TYR A 304 1.71 8.06 -11.82
CA TYR A 304 1.10 8.51 -13.07
C TYR A 304 0.24 9.77 -12.89
N ARG A 305 -0.44 9.91 -11.75
CA ARG A 305 -1.18 11.15 -11.42
C ARG A 305 -0.24 12.35 -11.26
N CYS A 306 0.87 12.17 -10.54
CA CYS A 306 1.88 13.21 -10.34
C CYS A 306 2.50 13.65 -11.68
N MET A 307 2.92 12.69 -12.52
CA MET A 307 3.45 13.00 -13.84
C MET A 307 2.43 13.73 -14.72
N ARG A 308 1.15 13.32 -14.70
CA ARG A 308 0.10 14.03 -15.44
C ARG A 308 -0.05 15.48 -14.97
N GLN A 309 0.03 15.74 -13.67
CA GLN A 309 -0.06 17.08 -13.10
C GLN A 309 1.08 17.98 -13.59
N VAL A 310 2.31 17.46 -13.60
CA VAL A 310 3.49 18.17 -14.13
C VAL A 310 3.33 18.46 -15.62
N LEU A 311 2.92 17.47 -16.42
CA LEU A 311 2.71 17.65 -17.86
C LEU A 311 1.55 18.58 -18.21
N SER A 312 0.55 18.69 -17.33
CA SER A 312 -0.59 19.60 -17.52
C SER A 312 -0.34 21.03 -17.03
N SER A 313 0.71 21.25 -16.23
CA SER A 313 1.12 22.61 -15.89
C SER A 313 1.75 23.26 -17.13
N PRO A 314 1.33 24.48 -17.52
CA PRO A 314 1.96 25.16 -18.63
C PRO A 314 3.44 25.35 -18.29
N PHE A 315 4.31 24.69 -19.05
CA PHE A 315 5.74 24.93 -18.98
C PHE A 315 6.00 26.26 -19.70
N SER A 316 6.10 27.35 -18.94
CA SER A 316 6.54 28.65 -19.45
C SER A 316 8.05 28.57 -19.71
N LEU A 317 8.44 28.60 -20.99
CA LEU A 317 9.84 28.75 -21.40
C LEU A 317 10.45 30.08 -20.92
N ASP A 318 9.61 31.03 -20.50
CA ASP A 318 10.02 32.34 -19.98
C ASP A 318 10.75 32.27 -18.61
N ASP A 319 10.59 31.18 -17.86
CA ASP A 319 11.27 31.02 -16.55
C ASP A 319 12.73 30.59 -16.69
N GLU A 320 13.09 29.95 -17.82
CA GLU A 320 14.47 29.56 -18.13
C GLU A 320 15.25 30.76 -18.68
N GLU A 321 14.63 31.61 -19.50
CA GLU A 321 15.25 32.82 -20.04
C GLU A 321 15.46 33.90 -18.95
N ARG A 322 14.59 33.95 -17.93
CA ARG A 322 14.78 34.83 -16.76
C ARG A 322 15.91 34.35 -15.84
N ASN A 323 16.15 33.04 -15.76
CA ASN A 323 17.24 32.46 -14.96
C ASN A 323 18.57 32.39 -15.71
N SER A 324 18.59 32.39 -17.04
CA SER A 324 19.83 32.49 -17.81
C SER A 324 20.39 33.92 -17.77
N ILE A 325 19.53 34.95 -17.83
CA ILE A 325 19.93 36.37 -17.75
C ILE A 325 20.46 36.76 -16.36
N SER A 326 19.99 36.12 -15.28
CA SER A 326 20.51 36.36 -13.93
C SER A 326 21.83 35.62 -13.65
N SER A 327 22.17 34.59 -14.43
CA SER A 327 23.38 33.78 -14.22
C SER A 327 24.63 34.34 -14.90
N GLU A 328 24.50 35.25 -15.88
CA GLU A 328 25.64 35.93 -16.50
C GLU A 328 26.22 37.07 -15.64
N SER A 329 25.52 37.54 -14.61
CA SER A 329 26.01 38.61 -13.73
C SER A 329 26.70 38.14 -12.44
N GLU A 330 26.64 36.85 -12.10
CA GLU A 330 27.27 36.29 -10.89
C GLU A 330 28.20 35.12 -11.19
N GLY A 331 29.23 35.39 -11.98
CA GLY A 331 30.39 34.50 -12.09
C GLY A 331 31.19 34.47 -10.78
N LYS A 332 30.92 33.47 -9.91
CA LYS A 332 31.87 32.71 -9.05
C LYS A 332 31.18 32.12 -7.80
N ARG A 333 30.66 30.88 -7.89
CA ARG A 333 30.89 29.79 -6.91
C ARG A 333 29.99 28.58 -7.18
N GLY A 334 30.64 27.42 -7.35
CA GLY A 334 30.21 26.07 -6.96
C GLY A 334 28.73 25.70 -7.05
N SER A 335 28.39 24.96 -8.11
CA SER A 335 27.09 24.31 -8.33
C SER A 335 26.75 23.28 -7.25
N ARG A 336 25.60 23.44 -6.60
CA ARG A 336 24.83 22.38 -5.92
C ARG A 336 23.46 22.30 -6.59
N ALA A 337 23.21 21.23 -7.33
CA ALA A 337 21.93 20.93 -7.96
C ALA A 337 20.83 20.77 -6.89
N ALA A 338 19.78 21.59 -6.99
CA ALA A 338 18.63 21.56 -6.10
C ALA A 338 17.57 20.58 -6.59
N GLY A 339 17.38 19.50 -5.81
CA GLY A 339 16.21 18.63 -5.89
C GLY A 339 14.95 19.31 -5.36
N CYS A 340 13.81 18.92 -5.92
CA CYS A 340 12.46 19.34 -5.58
C CYS A 340 12.21 19.32 -4.05
N ALA A 341 12.22 20.50 -3.43
CA ALA A 341 11.92 20.69 -2.02
C ALA A 341 10.47 21.16 -1.84
N SER A 342 9.72 20.35 -1.10
CA SER A 342 8.48 20.71 -0.44
C SER A 342 8.67 22.01 0.36
N ARG A 343 7.89 23.05 0.05
CA ARG A 343 7.90 24.34 0.76
C ARG A 343 7.53 24.12 2.23
N LYS A 344 8.51 24.23 3.12
CA LYS A 344 8.31 24.39 4.58
C LYS A 344 7.88 25.82 4.87
N GLY A 345 6.80 25.95 5.63
CA GLY A 345 6.38 27.22 6.24
C GLY A 345 7.39 27.76 7.25
N GLU A 346 7.40 29.08 7.37
CA GLU A 346 8.22 29.90 8.25
C GLU A 346 8.29 29.41 9.70
N LYS A 347 9.52 29.35 10.23
CA LYS A 347 9.79 29.38 11.66
C LYS A 347 10.02 30.84 12.08
N THR A 348 9.19 31.36 12.97
CA THR A 348 9.61 32.40 13.90
C THR A 348 10.50 31.77 14.96
N GLY A 349 11.61 32.45 15.26
CA GLY A 349 12.71 31.93 16.05
C GLY A 349 12.44 31.87 17.55
N GLU A 350 13.14 30.96 18.20
CA GLU A 350 13.72 31.17 19.53
C GLU A 350 14.86 30.17 19.71
N ARG A 351 15.90 30.67 20.38
CA ARG A 351 17.26 30.13 20.47
C ARG A 351 17.36 29.25 21.73
N GLU A 352 18.39 28.40 21.72
CA GLU A 352 19.10 27.80 22.88
C GLU A 352 18.84 26.32 23.20
N GLY A 353 19.97 25.61 23.38
CA GLY A 353 20.06 24.41 24.22
C GLY A 353 20.54 23.15 23.51
N GLU A 354 21.84 23.07 23.21
CA GLU A 354 22.56 21.82 22.91
C GLU A 354 22.43 20.83 24.07
N THR A 355 22.25 19.54 23.76
CA THR A 355 22.80 18.41 24.52
C THR A 355 22.72 17.18 23.62
N GLU A 356 23.90 16.74 23.19
CA GLU A 356 24.14 15.44 22.57
C GLU A 356 23.98 14.34 23.62
N ASP A 357 23.41 13.18 23.24
CA ASP A 357 23.69 11.90 23.90
C ASP A 357 23.32 10.73 22.97
N GLU A 358 24.34 10.28 22.25
CA GLU A 358 24.90 8.92 22.30
C GLU A 358 23.95 7.73 22.61
N GLN A 359 23.36 7.11 21.58
CA GLN A 359 23.09 5.66 21.58
C GLN A 359 22.71 5.15 20.19
N GLY A 360 23.71 4.63 19.46
CA GLY A 360 23.48 3.99 18.16
C GLY A 360 24.71 3.29 17.56
N ARG A 361 25.72 2.98 18.38
CA ARG A 361 26.97 2.38 17.89
C ARG A 361 27.47 1.28 18.81
N ARG A 362 26.68 0.21 18.96
CA ARG A 362 27.17 -1.12 19.32
C ARG A 362 26.39 -2.14 18.52
N ASN A 363 27.11 -3.16 18.04
CA ASN A 363 26.67 -4.31 17.24
C ASN A 363 26.99 -4.22 15.73
N ALA A 364 28.29 -4.09 15.41
CA ALA A 364 28.89 -4.64 14.19
C ALA A 364 30.41 -4.64 14.34
N ALA A 365 30.94 -5.40 15.30
CA ALA A 365 32.35 -5.72 15.39
C ALA A 365 32.46 -7.08 16.07
N GLU A 366 32.56 -8.14 15.28
CA GLU A 366 33.23 -9.40 15.64
C GLU A 366 33.20 -10.36 14.44
N ARG A 367 34.37 -10.95 14.16
CA ARG A 367 34.83 -11.74 13.00
C ARG A 367 35.32 -10.89 11.84
N GLY A 368 36.59 -10.92 11.47
CA GLY A 368 37.68 -11.81 11.87
C GLY A 368 38.73 -11.67 10.78
N GLU A 369 39.92 -11.24 11.19
CA GLU A 369 41.12 -11.07 10.39
C GLU A 369 41.59 -12.41 9.80
N GLU A 370 42.11 -12.38 8.58
CA GLU A 370 43.22 -13.25 8.18
C GLU A 370 44.01 -12.51 7.08
N GLU A 371 45.28 -12.25 7.40
CA GLU A 371 46.31 -11.60 6.57
C GLU A 371 46.96 -12.61 5.59
N GLY A 372 47.56 -12.10 4.51
CA GLY A 372 48.38 -12.90 3.60
C GLY A 372 49.03 -12.10 2.46
N GLU A 373 50.22 -11.54 2.78
CA GLU A 373 51.43 -11.34 1.96
C GLU A 373 51.46 -10.55 0.61
N GLN A 374 52.33 -9.53 0.60
CA GLN A 374 52.98 -8.80 -0.51
C GLN A 374 54.02 -9.71 -1.24
N GLU A 375 54.44 -9.58 -2.51
CA GLU A 375 55.02 -8.50 -3.36
C GLU A 375 55.44 -9.16 -4.73
N PRO A 376 56.07 -8.53 -5.77
CA PRO A 376 56.05 -7.16 -6.31
C PRO A 376 55.84 -7.10 -7.87
N ALA A 377 55.97 -5.88 -8.39
CA ALA A 377 55.75 -5.31 -9.74
C ALA A 377 56.46 -5.93 -10.97
N GLU A 378 55.86 -5.69 -12.14
CA GLU A 378 56.58 -5.37 -13.39
C GLU A 378 55.84 -4.26 -14.16
N GLU A 379 56.50 -3.10 -14.27
CA GLU A 379 56.18 -2.01 -15.20
C GLU A 379 56.50 -2.43 -16.64
N LYS A 380 55.62 -2.08 -17.59
CA LYS A 380 56.07 -1.59 -18.90
C LYS A 380 55.02 -0.70 -19.56
N GLU A 381 55.54 0.45 -19.97
CA GLU A 381 54.96 1.62 -20.62
C GLU A 381 54.16 1.28 -21.89
N LEU A 382 53.13 2.09 -22.16
CA LEU A 382 52.88 2.67 -23.48
C LEU A 382 51.90 3.85 -23.34
N GLU A 383 52.46 5.03 -23.54
CA GLU A 383 51.78 6.31 -23.67
C GLU A 383 50.81 6.30 -24.88
N GLY A 384 49.72 7.05 -24.75
CA GLY A 384 48.93 7.53 -25.89
C GLY A 384 47.49 7.04 -25.93
N GLU A 385 46.57 7.83 -25.36
CA GLU A 385 45.26 8.23 -25.92
C GLU A 385 44.37 8.84 -24.81
N GLU A 386 44.77 10.02 -24.34
CA GLU A 386 43.81 10.97 -23.75
C GLU A 386 43.01 11.63 -24.88
N ASN A 387 41.78 11.16 -25.09
CA ASN A 387 40.57 11.95 -25.40
C ASN A 387 39.56 11.13 -26.21
N GLU A 388 38.51 10.63 -25.55
CA GLU A 388 37.11 10.72 -25.98
C GLU A 388 36.21 9.90 -25.04
N LYS A 389 36.02 10.37 -23.80
CA LYS A 389 34.80 10.07 -23.05
C LYS A 389 33.83 11.24 -23.20
N LYS A 390 33.16 11.28 -24.36
CA LYS A 390 32.00 12.14 -24.55
C LYS A 390 30.87 11.58 -23.70
N GLU A 391 30.55 12.26 -22.61
CA GLU A 391 29.35 12.02 -21.80
C GLU A 391 28.11 12.07 -22.70
N MET A 392 27.55 10.90 -23.01
CA MET A 392 26.28 10.80 -23.70
C MET A 392 25.17 10.91 -22.65
N HIS A 393 24.82 12.14 -22.28
CA HIS A 393 23.57 12.41 -21.56
C HIS A 393 22.40 11.82 -22.36
N PRO A 394 21.54 10.95 -21.78
CA PRO A 394 20.37 10.47 -22.50
C PRO A 394 19.45 11.65 -22.78
N ALA A 395 19.16 11.89 -24.06
CA ALA A 395 18.30 12.98 -24.50
C ALA A 395 16.97 12.97 -23.72
N LEU A 396 16.64 14.10 -23.08
CA LEU A 396 15.38 14.32 -22.38
C LEU A 396 14.21 13.88 -23.27
N MET A 397 13.42 12.94 -22.76
CA MET A 397 12.33 12.32 -23.50
C MET A 397 11.24 13.37 -23.79
N THR A 398 10.94 13.61 -25.06
CA THR A 398 9.90 14.59 -25.43
C THR A 398 8.51 14.12 -24.97
N PRO A 399 7.60 15.04 -24.58
CA PRO A 399 6.25 14.69 -24.10
C PRO A 399 5.46 13.79 -25.07
N ALA A 400 5.64 13.99 -26.38
CA ALA A 400 5.02 13.17 -27.43
C ALA A 400 5.54 11.72 -27.42
N ARG A 401 6.85 11.53 -27.21
CA ARG A 401 7.49 10.22 -27.14
C ARG A 401 7.11 9.51 -25.84
N ALA A 402 7.03 10.24 -24.72
CA ALA A 402 6.53 9.72 -23.44
C ALA A 402 5.06 9.27 -23.53
N ALA A 403 4.19 10.07 -24.19
CA ALA A 403 2.80 9.71 -24.44
C ALA A 403 2.68 8.42 -25.28
N GLN A 404 3.49 8.30 -26.33
CA GLN A 404 3.51 7.13 -27.22
C GLN A 404 4.04 5.86 -26.51
N HIS A 405 5.03 6.00 -25.62
CA HIS A 405 5.52 4.91 -24.77
C HIS A 405 4.47 4.46 -23.73
N ILE A 406 3.77 5.42 -23.10
CA ILE A 406 2.66 5.12 -22.18
C ILE A 406 1.53 4.39 -22.92
N GLU A 407 1.24 4.76 -24.16
CA GLU A 407 0.23 4.12 -24.99
C GLU A 407 0.64 2.69 -25.40
N LYS A 408 1.89 2.49 -25.85
CA LYS A 408 2.45 1.15 -26.13
C LYS A 408 2.51 0.26 -24.89
N ALA A 409 2.89 0.81 -23.73
CA ALA A 409 2.85 0.08 -22.46
C ALA A 409 1.40 -0.30 -22.10
N ARG A 410 0.44 0.62 -22.23
CA ARG A 410 -0.99 0.34 -21.99
C ARG A 410 -1.57 -0.71 -22.95
N ALA A 411 -1.12 -0.74 -24.21
CA ALA A 411 -1.55 -1.74 -25.19
C ALA A 411 -0.99 -3.13 -24.86
N LYS A 412 0.27 -3.21 -24.40
CA LYS A 412 0.91 -4.47 -23.97
C LYS A 412 0.26 -5.10 -22.73
N TYR A 413 -0.41 -4.29 -21.89
CA TYR A 413 -1.02 -4.74 -20.64
C TYR A 413 -2.54 -4.98 -20.71
N ARG A 414 -3.16 -4.86 -21.88
CA ARG A 414 -4.60 -5.05 -22.07
C ARG A 414 -4.88 -6.49 -22.56
N ARG A 415 -4.76 -7.49 -21.67
CA ARG A 415 -5.30 -8.85 -21.89
C ARG A 415 -6.72 -8.97 -21.34
N ASN A 416 -7.53 -9.86 -21.91
CA ASN A 416 -8.99 -9.88 -21.80
C ASN A 416 -9.49 -10.04 -20.36
N PHE A 417 -10.62 -9.40 -20.05
CA PHE A 417 -11.28 -9.40 -18.73
C PHE A 417 -11.47 -10.81 -18.11
N LEU A 418 -11.75 -11.83 -18.94
CA LEU A 418 -11.90 -13.21 -18.48
C LEU A 418 -10.55 -13.88 -18.18
N ASP A 419 -9.51 -13.61 -18.97
CA ASP A 419 -8.15 -14.12 -18.71
C ASP A 419 -7.60 -13.59 -17.39
N SER A 420 -7.89 -12.34 -17.05
CA SER A 420 -7.44 -11.71 -15.80
C SER A 420 -8.19 -12.20 -14.55
N VAL A 421 -9.46 -12.62 -14.69
CA VAL A 421 -10.24 -13.22 -13.58
C VAL A 421 -9.73 -14.63 -13.28
N PHE A 422 -9.33 -15.40 -14.30
CA PHE A 422 -8.67 -16.70 -14.11
C PHE A 422 -7.18 -16.57 -13.72
N GLU A 423 -6.45 -15.52 -14.12
CA GLU A 423 -5.06 -15.28 -13.69
C GLU A 423 -4.93 -15.01 -12.18
N VAL A 424 -5.96 -14.52 -11.49
CA VAL A 424 -5.96 -14.41 -10.01
C VAL A 424 -5.92 -15.78 -9.34
N PHE A 425 -6.49 -16.81 -9.98
CA PHE A 425 -6.42 -18.20 -9.53
C PHE A 425 -5.22 -18.97 -10.09
N ALA A 426 -4.70 -18.58 -11.26
CA ALA A 426 -3.62 -19.27 -11.99
C ALA A 426 -2.21 -18.70 -11.76
N PHE A 427 -2.05 -17.66 -10.92
CA PHE A 427 -0.77 -16.97 -10.72
C PHE A 427 0.37 -17.89 -10.28
N ASP A 428 0.07 -18.97 -9.55
CA ASP A 428 1.09 -19.92 -9.05
C ASP A 428 1.52 -20.95 -10.12
N GLU A 429 0.66 -21.25 -11.09
CA GLU A 429 0.92 -22.21 -12.17
C GLU A 429 1.55 -21.51 -13.39
N TRP A 430 1.07 -20.32 -13.74
CA TRP A 430 1.68 -19.49 -14.77
C TRP A 430 3.07 -18.97 -14.38
N MET A 431 3.30 -18.60 -13.11
CA MET A 431 4.64 -18.25 -12.63
C MET A 431 5.59 -19.46 -12.67
N ARG A 432 5.12 -20.65 -12.27
CA ARG A 432 5.92 -21.89 -12.37
C ARG A 432 6.25 -22.22 -13.83
N GLU A 433 5.30 -22.10 -14.74
CA GLU A 433 5.53 -22.38 -16.16
C GLU A 433 6.42 -21.32 -16.81
N THR A 434 6.31 -20.04 -16.42
CA THR A 434 7.17 -18.98 -16.93
C THR A 434 8.61 -19.15 -16.45
N LEU A 435 8.81 -19.53 -15.18
CA LEU A 435 10.13 -19.88 -14.64
C LEU A 435 10.68 -21.14 -15.33
N ARG A 436 9.87 -22.19 -15.50
CA ARG A 436 10.24 -23.43 -16.20
C ARG A 436 10.68 -23.16 -17.64
N LEU A 437 9.95 -22.33 -18.38
CA LEU A 437 10.28 -21.93 -19.75
C LEU A 437 11.51 -21.02 -19.82
N GLN A 438 11.80 -20.26 -18.77
CA GLN A 438 13.05 -19.48 -18.67
C GLN A 438 14.25 -20.40 -18.42
N ASP A 439 14.12 -21.37 -17.52
CA ASP A 439 15.16 -22.37 -17.24
C ASP A 439 15.43 -23.23 -18.48
N GLU A 440 14.40 -23.60 -19.24
CA GLU A 440 14.54 -24.37 -20.49
C GLU A 440 15.22 -23.55 -21.59
N LYS A 441 14.91 -22.26 -21.72
CA LYS A 441 15.61 -21.34 -22.64
C LYS A 441 17.04 -21.08 -22.22
N PHE A 442 17.30 -20.98 -20.92
CA PHE A 442 18.65 -20.81 -20.37
C PHE A 442 19.49 -22.06 -20.60
N ALA A 443 18.95 -23.25 -20.34
CA ALA A 443 19.60 -24.53 -20.64
C ALA A 443 19.94 -24.69 -22.13
N ASN A 444 19.00 -24.32 -23.02
CA ASN A 444 19.22 -24.35 -24.47
C ASN A 444 20.28 -23.33 -24.92
N ALA A 445 20.31 -22.14 -24.31
CA ALA A 445 21.32 -21.13 -24.60
C ALA A 445 22.72 -21.57 -24.12
N VAL A 446 22.81 -22.20 -22.95
CA VAL A 446 24.06 -22.77 -22.42
C VAL A 446 24.55 -23.93 -23.30
N ALA A 447 23.66 -24.80 -23.77
CA ALA A 447 24.00 -25.89 -24.70
C ALA A 447 24.48 -25.37 -26.06
N ALA A 448 23.84 -24.32 -26.58
CA ALA A 448 24.26 -23.66 -27.82
C ALA A 448 25.62 -22.96 -27.66
N ALA A 449 25.84 -22.24 -26.56
CA ALA A 449 27.12 -21.60 -26.26
C ALA A 449 28.25 -22.65 -26.13
N THR A 450 27.98 -23.76 -25.43
CA THR A 450 28.95 -24.86 -25.27
C THR A 450 29.34 -25.49 -26.62
N ARG A 451 28.38 -25.64 -27.55
CA ARG A 451 28.67 -26.11 -28.92
C ARG A 451 29.57 -25.15 -29.70
N VAL A 452 29.26 -23.85 -29.65
CA VAL A 452 30.08 -22.83 -30.31
C VAL A 452 31.49 -22.81 -29.73
N THR A 453 31.64 -22.94 -28.41
CA THR A 453 32.96 -23.04 -27.78
C THR A 453 33.72 -24.28 -28.23
N GLN A 454 33.05 -25.44 -28.34
CA GLN A 454 33.68 -26.67 -28.84
C GLN A 454 34.11 -26.57 -30.31
N GLU A 455 33.30 -25.93 -31.16
CA GLU A 455 33.63 -25.69 -32.58
C GLU A 455 34.82 -24.73 -32.74
N VAL A 456 34.86 -23.66 -31.92
CA VAL A 456 35.98 -22.71 -31.92
C VAL A 456 37.26 -23.38 -31.42
N VAL A 457 37.19 -24.18 -30.34
CA VAL A 457 38.35 -24.92 -29.82
C VAL A 457 38.87 -25.92 -30.85
N ALA A 458 37.98 -26.62 -31.56
CA ALA A 458 38.38 -27.53 -32.64
C ALA A 458 39.05 -26.78 -33.80
N ALA A 459 38.49 -25.64 -34.24
CA ALA A 459 39.05 -24.84 -35.31
C ALA A 459 40.40 -24.21 -34.97
N VAL A 460 40.61 -23.81 -33.70
CA VAL A 460 41.91 -23.31 -33.21
C VAL A 460 42.92 -24.45 -33.17
N GLY A 461 42.53 -25.64 -32.69
CA GLY A 461 43.40 -26.82 -32.69
C GLY A 461 43.83 -27.24 -34.10
N GLU A 462 42.91 -27.22 -35.08
CA GLU A 462 43.23 -27.50 -36.48
C GLU A 462 44.17 -26.46 -37.12
N LYS A 463 44.09 -25.20 -36.65
CA LYS A 463 44.96 -24.11 -37.12
C LYS A 463 46.38 -24.23 -36.54
N GLU A 464 46.49 -24.53 -35.26
CA GLU A 464 47.79 -24.81 -34.60
C GLU A 464 48.46 -26.07 -35.17
N GLU A 465 47.70 -27.08 -35.55
CA GLU A 465 48.23 -28.30 -36.18
C GLU A 465 48.71 -28.07 -37.63
N LYS A 466 48.12 -27.08 -38.33
CA LYS A 466 48.59 -26.64 -39.66
C LYS A 466 49.83 -25.78 -39.55
N GLU A 467 49.88 -24.83 -38.63
CA GLU A 467 51.05 -23.97 -38.41
C GLU A 467 52.28 -24.80 -37.97
N LYS A 468 52.11 -25.87 -37.19
CA LYS A 468 53.19 -26.82 -36.84
C LYS A 468 53.67 -27.74 -37.98
N LYS A 469 52.94 -27.82 -39.10
CA LYS A 469 53.36 -28.60 -40.29
C LYS A 469 54.06 -27.74 -41.34
N ASP A 470 53.94 -26.43 -41.23
CA ASP A 470 54.55 -25.45 -42.13
C ASP A 470 55.88 -24.86 -41.59
N GLU A 471 56.23 -25.12 -40.32
CA GLU A 471 57.58 -25.04 -39.74
C GLU A 471 58.33 -26.38 -39.86
#